data_AF-A0A2R3QHC9-F1
#
_entry.id   AF-A0A2R3QHC9-F1
#
_cell.length_a   1.000
_cell.length_b   1.000
_cell.length_c   1.000
_cell.angle_alpha   90.00
_cell.angle_beta   90.00
_cell.angle_gamma   90.00
#
_symmetry.space_group_name_H-M   'P 1'
#
loop_
_entity.id
_entity.type
_entity.pdbx_description
1 polymer ?
#
loop_
_entity_poly.entity_id
_entity_poly.type
_entity_poly.pdbx_seq_one_letter_code
_entity_poly.pdbx_strand_id
1 'polypeptide(L)'
;MSALNSEQLPILAGALLRLRGLTLAAVFDATGIRAANLSAWLKGRPQVISAARVTALLYHLGVQGGQLRSDMVHTWSDQGEWARLRTVFNLLEEPVAPRCLFLDEHPGMSHTRFLQWGEAWVRLSLTPGPTAQDDLAAMVSPDRMIVLPVALEGIPTQDPQATASALLSLAEQGGQEIPTGELAHGFMQRLGAPPGQDFVLTNDDSLGWRILEVSLRSAMRRGLSPTQLALKIETMRLDEDDFPRPGKAKLG
;
A
#
# COMPACT_ATOMS: atom_id res chain seq x y z
N MET A 1 14.07 14.74 -6.58
CA MET A 1 13.60 15.45 -5.37
C MET A 1 12.94 16.74 -5.81
N SER A 2 11.61 16.75 -5.94
CA SER A 2 10.90 18.02 -6.01
C SER A 2 10.46 18.35 -4.60
N ALA A 3 11.31 19.09 -3.89
CA ALA A 3 10.95 19.61 -2.58
C ALA A 3 9.72 20.51 -2.73
N LEU A 4 8.67 20.25 -1.93
CA LEU A 4 7.47 21.10 -1.87
C LEU A 4 7.89 22.57 -1.74
N ASN A 5 7.49 23.40 -2.71
CA ASN A 5 7.80 24.82 -2.67
C ASN A 5 6.85 25.57 -1.71
N SER A 6 7.19 26.80 -1.35
CA SER A 6 6.41 27.61 -0.40
C SER A 6 4.97 27.89 -0.83
N GLU A 7 4.66 27.83 -2.13
CA GLU A 7 3.32 28.05 -2.69
C GLU A 7 2.47 26.77 -2.65
N GLN A 8 3.11 25.59 -2.69
CA GLN A 8 2.45 24.29 -2.61
C GLN A 8 2.08 23.90 -1.17
N LEU A 9 2.84 24.37 -0.17
CA LEU A 9 2.62 24.03 1.24
C LEU A 9 1.21 24.36 1.75
N PRO A 10 0.65 25.57 1.51
CA PRO A 10 -0.72 25.89 1.91
C PRO A 10 -1.77 25.02 1.21
N ILE A 11 -1.54 24.66 -0.05
CA ILE A 11 -2.44 23.85 -0.87
C ILE A 11 -2.51 22.43 -0.30
N LEU A 12 -1.34 21.81 -0.09
CA LEU A 12 -1.23 20.48 0.51
C LEU A 12 -1.85 20.44 1.92
N ALA A 13 -1.49 21.41 2.76
CA ALA A 13 -2.00 21.49 4.13
C ALA A 13 -3.54 21.66 4.16
N GLY A 14 -4.08 22.50 3.28
CA GLY A 14 -5.52 22.72 3.16
C GLY A 14 -6.28 21.46 2.73
N ALA A 15 -5.75 20.72 1.75
CA ALA A 15 -6.33 19.47 1.30
C ALA A 15 -6.31 18.40 2.40
N LEU A 16 -5.16 18.21 3.07
CA LEU A 16 -5.02 17.24 4.18
C LEU A 16 -5.91 17.57 5.37
N LEU A 17 -6.04 18.86 5.75
CA LEU A 17 -6.95 19.28 6.81
C LEU A 17 -8.40 18.85 6.54
N ARG A 18 -8.85 19.05 5.30
CA ARG A 18 -10.22 18.69 4.88
C ARG A 18 -10.41 17.18 4.82
N LEU A 19 -9.48 16.46 4.19
CA LEU A 19 -9.53 15.00 4.09
C LEU A 19 -9.56 14.33 5.48
N ARG A 20 -8.83 14.89 6.44
CA ARG A 20 -8.80 14.38 7.82
C ARG A 20 -9.94 14.89 8.71
N GLY A 21 -10.82 15.75 8.21
CA GLY A 21 -11.90 16.36 8.99
C GLY A 21 -11.42 17.22 10.18
N LEU A 22 -10.19 17.75 10.11
CA LEU A 22 -9.61 18.51 11.22
C LEU A 22 -10.15 19.95 11.26
N THR A 23 -10.43 20.42 12.48
CA THR A 23 -10.84 21.81 12.73
C THR A 23 -9.62 22.70 12.92
N LEU A 24 -9.76 24.02 12.70
CA LEU A 24 -8.70 24.98 12.98
C LEU A 24 -8.34 25.04 14.48
N ALA A 25 -9.28 24.69 15.37
CA ALA A 25 -9.04 24.61 16.81
C ALA A 25 -8.09 23.44 17.14
N ALA A 26 -8.35 22.25 16.60
CA ALA A 26 -7.47 21.09 16.78
C ALA A 26 -6.04 21.37 16.29
N VAL A 27 -5.91 22.12 15.18
CA VAL A 27 -4.60 22.53 14.67
C VAL A 27 -3.91 23.53 15.58
N PHE A 28 -4.66 24.49 16.14
CA PHE A 28 -4.12 25.43 17.11
C PHE A 28 -3.56 24.70 18.34
N ASP A 29 -4.31 23.75 18.88
CA ASP A 29 -3.86 22.96 20.05
C ASP A 29 -2.58 22.17 19.76
N ALA A 30 -2.44 21.63 18.54
CA ALA A 30 -1.28 20.86 18.13
C ALA A 30 -0.05 21.68 17.73
N THR A 31 -0.23 22.91 17.24
CA THR A 31 0.86 23.67 16.55
C THR A 31 1.07 25.09 17.10
N GLY A 32 0.14 25.61 17.89
CA GLY A 32 0.11 26.99 18.35
C GLY A 32 -0.18 28.03 17.27
N ILE A 33 -0.56 27.62 16.04
CA ILE A 33 -0.89 28.55 14.96
C ILE A 33 -2.32 29.07 15.15
N ARG A 34 -2.48 30.38 15.34
CA ARG A 34 -3.80 31.01 15.46
C ARG A 34 -4.66 30.73 14.22
N ALA A 35 -5.93 30.40 14.45
CA ALA A 35 -6.89 30.06 13.39
C ALA A 35 -7.00 31.13 12.28
N ALA A 36 -6.95 32.42 12.64
CA ALA A 36 -6.99 33.52 11.66
C ALA A 36 -5.76 33.51 10.73
N ASN A 37 -4.57 33.34 11.29
CA ASN A 37 -3.32 33.29 10.54
C ASN A 37 -3.29 32.05 9.64
N LEU A 38 -3.67 30.89 10.17
CA LEU A 38 -3.76 29.65 9.40
C LEU A 38 -4.77 29.79 8.26
N SER A 39 -5.97 30.32 8.52
CA SER A 39 -6.99 30.49 7.49
C SER A 39 -6.55 31.45 6.38
N ALA A 40 -5.87 32.55 6.72
CA ALA A 40 -5.35 33.47 5.72
C ALA A 40 -4.22 32.83 4.90
N TRP A 41 -3.30 32.10 5.56
CA TRP A 41 -2.21 31.39 4.90
C TRP A 41 -2.71 30.30 3.94
N LEU A 42 -3.69 29.48 4.35
CA LEU A 42 -4.32 28.45 3.50
C LEU A 42 -5.02 29.04 2.26
N LYS A 43 -5.41 30.32 2.30
CA LYS A 43 -5.99 31.05 1.16
C LYS A 43 -4.93 31.71 0.27
N GLY A 44 -3.65 31.40 0.49
CA GLY A 44 -2.53 32.01 -0.23
C GLY A 44 -2.30 33.48 0.12
N ARG A 45 -2.91 34.01 1.19
CA ARG A 45 -2.67 35.39 1.61
C ARG A 45 -1.32 35.49 2.32
N PRO A 46 -0.53 36.56 2.08
CA PRO A 46 0.71 36.79 2.80
C PRO A 46 0.47 36.76 4.31
N GLN A 47 1.11 35.84 5.00
CA GLN A 47 1.06 35.67 6.44
C GLN A 47 2.41 35.19 6.95
N VAL A 48 2.87 35.75 8.07
CA VAL A 48 4.12 35.31 8.71
C VAL A 48 3.78 34.16 9.67
N ILE A 49 3.88 32.93 9.17
CA ILE A 49 3.96 31.73 9.99
C ILE A 49 5.43 31.30 9.94
N SER A 50 6.04 31.09 11.11
CA SER A 50 7.45 30.66 11.15
C SER A 50 7.61 29.30 10.49
N ALA A 51 8.76 29.07 9.84
CA ALA A 51 9.08 27.79 9.21
C ALA A 51 8.89 26.61 10.18
N ALA A 52 9.34 26.74 11.43
CA ALA A 52 9.16 25.72 12.46
C ALA A 52 7.68 25.37 12.72
N ARG A 53 6.78 26.37 12.71
CA ARG A 53 5.34 26.14 12.86
C ARG A 53 4.74 25.49 11.62
N VAL A 54 5.19 25.85 10.43
CA VAL A 54 4.77 25.19 9.18
C VAL A 54 5.22 23.71 9.19
N THR A 55 6.46 23.43 9.60
CA THR A 55 6.95 22.05 9.76
C THR A 55 6.12 21.28 10.79
N ALA A 56 5.83 21.87 11.95
CA ALA A 56 4.98 21.25 12.98
C ALA A 56 3.56 20.98 12.46
N LEU A 57 3.00 21.90 11.67
CA LEU A 57 1.71 21.72 10.99
C LEU A 57 1.73 20.53 10.04
N LEU A 58 2.70 20.46 9.12
CA LEU A 58 2.81 19.35 8.17
C LEU A 58 3.01 18.02 8.91
N TYR A 59 3.86 18.01 9.94
CA TYR A 59 4.10 16.83 10.76
C TYR A 59 2.81 16.36 11.46
N HIS A 60 2.05 17.29 12.05
CA HIS A 60 0.73 17.00 12.63
C HIS A 60 -0.25 16.48 11.57
N LEU A 61 -0.18 17.01 10.34
CA LEU A 61 -0.98 16.56 9.20
C LEU A 61 -0.54 15.21 8.63
N GLY A 62 0.57 14.65 9.10
CA GLY A 62 1.05 13.34 8.68
C GLY A 62 2.15 13.39 7.61
N VAL A 63 2.75 14.55 7.36
CA VAL A 63 3.77 14.74 6.32
C VAL A 63 5.11 15.13 6.93
N GLN A 64 6.17 14.44 6.52
CA GLN A 64 7.55 14.75 6.90
C GLN A 64 8.45 14.63 5.65
N GLY A 65 9.23 15.67 5.37
CA GLY A 65 10.15 15.66 4.23
C GLY A 65 9.46 15.52 2.86
N GLY A 66 8.18 15.89 2.74
CA GLY A 66 7.39 15.72 1.50
C GLY A 66 6.73 14.34 1.34
N GLN A 67 6.96 13.44 2.30
CA GLN A 67 6.42 12.08 2.31
C GLN A 67 5.39 11.92 3.42
N LEU A 68 4.49 10.95 3.24
CA LEU A 68 3.62 10.51 4.32
C LEU A 68 4.45 9.82 5.42
N ARG A 69 4.13 10.14 6.66
CA ARG A 69 4.69 9.51 7.85
C ARG A 69 4.29 8.04 7.90
N SER A 70 5.25 7.14 8.12
CA SER A 70 5.03 5.70 8.25
C SER A 70 4.66 5.25 9.66
N ASP A 71 4.88 6.10 10.67
CA ASP A 71 4.59 5.82 12.08
C ASP A 71 3.10 5.98 12.44
N MET A 72 2.23 6.21 11.46
CA MET A 72 0.79 6.31 11.66
C MET A 72 -0.02 5.83 10.46
N VAL A 73 -1.27 5.47 10.71
CA VAL A 73 -2.25 5.20 9.66
C VAL A 73 -3.01 6.48 9.34
N HIS A 74 -2.90 6.95 8.10
CA HIS A 74 -3.58 8.15 7.62
C HIS A 74 -5.04 7.82 7.33
N THR A 75 -5.96 8.36 8.12
CA THR A 75 -7.41 8.17 7.88
C THR A 75 -7.99 9.40 7.20
N TRP A 76 -8.43 9.25 5.94
CA TRP A 76 -8.97 10.31 5.11
C TRP A 76 -10.37 9.98 4.63
N SER A 77 -11.19 11.02 4.46
CA SER A 77 -12.50 10.94 3.81
C SER A 77 -12.58 11.94 2.67
N ASP A 78 -13.10 11.49 1.52
CA ASP A 78 -13.27 12.36 0.36
C ASP A 78 -14.35 13.42 0.58
N GLN A 79 -15.35 13.13 1.43
CA GLN A 79 -16.54 13.96 1.65
C GLN A 79 -17.22 14.35 0.31
N GLY A 80 -17.17 13.46 -0.67
CA GLY A 80 -17.67 13.68 -2.03
C GLY A 80 -16.79 14.58 -2.92
N GLU A 81 -15.62 15.02 -2.46
CA GLU A 81 -14.73 15.93 -3.21
C GLU A 81 -13.37 15.31 -3.54
N TRP A 82 -13.36 14.52 -4.61
CA TRP A 82 -12.19 13.82 -5.17
C TRP A 82 -11.00 14.73 -5.54
N ALA A 83 -11.26 16.00 -5.83
CA ALA A 83 -10.22 16.96 -6.18
C ALA A 83 -9.14 17.07 -5.11
N ARG A 84 -9.51 16.94 -3.82
CA ARG A 84 -8.57 17.03 -2.69
C ARG A 84 -7.63 15.83 -2.63
N LEU A 85 -8.14 14.62 -2.87
CA LEU A 85 -7.31 13.42 -2.97
C LEU A 85 -6.28 13.58 -4.08
N ARG A 86 -6.73 14.03 -5.26
CA ARG A 86 -5.86 14.29 -6.41
C ARG A 86 -4.79 15.32 -6.09
N THR A 87 -5.16 16.41 -5.42
CA THR A 87 -4.19 17.43 -4.97
C THR A 87 -3.14 16.84 -4.04
N VAL A 88 -3.53 16.02 -3.07
CA VAL A 88 -2.57 15.41 -2.13
C VAL A 88 -1.63 14.46 -2.87
N PHE A 89 -2.15 13.51 -3.65
CA PHE A 89 -1.31 12.54 -4.36
C PHE A 89 -0.38 13.19 -5.39
N ASN A 90 -0.80 14.29 -6.04
CA ASN A 90 0.05 15.02 -6.99
C ASN A 90 1.17 15.84 -6.32
N LEU A 91 1.00 16.20 -5.05
CA LEU A 91 1.96 17.04 -4.31
C LEU A 91 2.89 16.25 -3.40
N LEU A 92 2.48 15.06 -2.96
CA LEU A 92 3.36 14.15 -2.24
C LEU A 92 4.48 13.65 -3.15
N GLU A 93 5.64 13.38 -2.56
CA GLU A 93 6.68 12.66 -3.28
C GLU A 93 6.18 11.25 -3.65
N GLU A 94 6.48 10.82 -4.88
CA GLU A 94 6.21 9.46 -5.31
C GLU A 94 7.01 8.48 -4.43
N PRO A 95 6.35 7.43 -3.92
CA PRO A 95 7.01 6.46 -3.07
C PRO A 95 7.97 5.63 -3.92
N VAL A 96 9.12 5.30 -3.35
CA VAL A 96 10.07 4.36 -3.97
C VAL A 96 9.55 2.93 -3.89
N ALA A 97 8.80 2.60 -2.83
CA ALA A 97 8.21 1.29 -2.65
C ALA A 97 6.87 1.15 -3.42
N PRO A 98 6.50 -0.08 -3.85
CA PRO A 98 5.29 -0.32 -4.60
C PRO A 98 4.03 0.15 -3.87
N ARG A 99 3.08 0.70 -4.63
CA ARG A 99 1.76 1.08 -4.16
C ARG A 99 0.81 -0.10 -4.26
N CYS A 100 0.20 -0.46 -3.14
CA CYS A 100 -0.83 -1.51 -3.11
C CYS A 100 -2.16 -0.94 -2.69
N LEU A 101 -3.20 -1.20 -3.48
CA LEU A 101 -4.56 -0.77 -3.21
C LEU A 101 -5.42 -1.98 -2.82
N PHE A 102 -5.92 -1.98 -1.58
CA PHE A 102 -6.81 -2.97 -1.04
C PHE A 102 -8.25 -2.50 -1.14
N LEU A 103 -9.10 -3.38 -1.68
CA LEU A 103 -10.51 -3.16 -1.96
C LEU A 103 -11.34 -4.19 -1.17
N ASP A 104 -12.55 -3.83 -0.76
CA ASP A 104 -13.56 -4.83 -0.39
C ASP A 104 -14.35 -5.25 -1.65
N GLU A 105 -14.69 -6.53 -1.73
CA GLU A 105 -15.54 -7.09 -2.79
C GLU A 105 -16.99 -6.60 -2.65
N HIS A 106 -17.46 -6.46 -1.41
CA HIS A 106 -18.83 -6.08 -1.07
C HIS A 106 -18.86 -4.75 -0.29
N PRO A 107 -18.67 -3.61 -0.97
CA PRO A 107 -18.72 -2.32 -0.30
C PRO A 107 -20.13 -2.03 0.24
N GLY A 108 -20.21 -1.56 1.48
CA GLY A 108 -21.45 -1.01 2.06
C GLY A 108 -21.79 0.37 1.49
N MET A 109 -22.54 1.19 2.25
CA MET A 109 -22.91 2.56 1.84
C MET A 109 -21.74 3.56 1.78
N SER A 110 -20.55 3.18 2.25
CA SER A 110 -19.31 3.91 2.07
C SER A 110 -18.22 2.93 1.68
N HIS A 111 -17.44 3.27 0.66
CA HIS A 111 -16.36 2.40 0.19
C HIS A 111 -15.11 2.66 1.04
N THR A 112 -14.69 1.66 1.83
CA THR A 112 -13.42 1.74 2.54
C THR A 112 -12.32 1.16 1.67
N ARG A 113 -11.21 1.88 1.52
CA ARG A 113 -10.03 1.43 0.77
C ARG A 113 -8.81 1.59 1.64
N PHE A 114 -7.88 0.66 1.54
CA PHE A 114 -6.55 0.84 2.11
C PHE A 114 -5.53 0.98 1.00
N LEU A 115 -4.66 1.97 1.12
CA LEU A 115 -3.57 2.22 0.19
C LEU A 115 -2.26 2.14 0.97
N GLN A 116 -1.37 1.26 0.52
CA GLN A 116 0.03 1.31 0.88
C GLN A 116 0.71 2.33 -0.03
N TRP A 117 1.21 3.43 0.53
CA TRP A 117 1.94 4.48 -0.19
C TRP A 117 3.38 4.50 0.33
N GLY A 118 4.25 3.71 -0.31
CA GLY A 118 5.57 3.42 0.23
C GLY A 118 5.45 2.66 1.56
N GLU A 119 6.04 3.21 2.61
CA GLU A 119 5.96 2.63 3.97
C GLU A 119 4.76 3.15 4.79
N ALA A 120 3.95 4.05 4.22
CA ALA A 120 2.80 4.64 4.91
C ALA A 120 1.49 3.94 4.53
N TRP A 121 0.58 3.86 5.49
CA TRP A 121 -0.76 3.31 5.28
C TRP A 121 -1.80 4.43 5.24
N VAL A 122 -2.67 4.40 4.24
CA VAL A 122 -3.79 5.34 4.09
C VAL A 122 -5.10 4.56 4.06
N ARG A 123 -5.99 4.82 5.03
CA ARG A 123 -7.39 4.40 4.99
C ARG A 123 -8.22 5.51 4.36
N LEU A 124 -8.88 5.21 3.25
CA LEU A 124 -9.78 6.11 2.56
C LEU A 124 -11.23 5.69 2.81
N SER A 125 -12.06 6.62 3.23
CA SER A 125 -13.52 6.47 3.28
C SER A 125 -14.13 7.30 2.15
N LEU A 126 -14.63 6.62 1.13
CA LEU A 126 -15.06 7.23 -0.12
C LEU A 126 -16.59 7.22 -0.23
N THR A 127 -17.12 8.34 -0.70
CA THR A 127 -18.55 8.49 -0.99
C THR A 127 -18.88 7.68 -2.25
N PRO A 128 -19.93 6.83 -2.25
CA PRO A 128 -20.31 6.05 -3.42
C PRO A 128 -20.63 6.94 -4.61
N GLY A 129 -20.12 6.57 -5.78
CA GLY A 129 -20.38 7.27 -7.03
C GLY A 129 -20.02 6.39 -8.23
N PRO A 130 -20.66 6.61 -9.39
CA PRO A 130 -20.54 5.73 -10.56
C PRO A 130 -19.13 5.65 -11.17
N THR A 131 -18.22 6.56 -10.83
CA THR A 131 -16.83 6.58 -11.34
C THR A 131 -15.76 6.35 -10.27
N ALA A 132 -16.16 6.13 -9.00
CA ALA A 132 -15.26 6.21 -7.85
C ALA A 132 -14.06 5.24 -7.87
N GLN A 133 -14.22 4.01 -8.36
CA GLN A 133 -13.16 3.01 -8.30
C GLN A 133 -12.10 3.19 -9.40
N ASP A 134 -12.55 3.35 -10.65
CA ASP A 134 -11.67 3.58 -11.79
C ASP A 134 -10.91 4.91 -11.65
N ASP A 135 -11.56 5.93 -11.07
CA ASP A 135 -10.95 7.22 -10.79
C ASP A 135 -9.83 7.12 -9.74
N LEU A 136 -10.00 6.29 -8.70
CA LEU A 136 -8.97 6.10 -7.67
C LEU A 136 -7.77 5.33 -8.21
N ALA A 137 -8.00 4.19 -8.87
CA ALA A 137 -6.93 3.38 -9.42
C ALA A 137 -6.12 4.16 -10.47
N ALA A 138 -6.78 4.93 -11.34
CA ALA A 138 -6.10 5.81 -12.27
C ALA A 138 -5.30 6.92 -11.56
N MET A 139 -5.85 7.50 -10.48
CA MET A 139 -5.19 8.56 -9.72
C MET A 139 -3.94 8.09 -8.97
N VAL A 140 -4.01 6.94 -8.29
CA VAL A 140 -2.89 6.44 -7.47
C VAL A 140 -1.97 5.51 -8.24
N SER A 141 -2.39 5.03 -9.42
CA SER A 141 -1.63 4.13 -10.30
C SER A 141 -0.95 2.99 -9.52
N PRO A 142 -1.73 2.17 -8.79
CA PRO A 142 -1.17 1.18 -7.89
C PRO A 142 -0.47 0.08 -8.68
N ASP A 143 0.68 -0.37 -8.18
CA ASP A 143 1.39 -1.52 -8.73
C ASP A 143 0.59 -2.81 -8.54
N ARG A 144 -0.24 -2.86 -7.49
CA ARG A 144 -1.15 -3.98 -7.22
C ARG A 144 -2.49 -3.55 -6.70
N MET A 145 -3.52 -4.24 -7.14
CA MET A 145 -4.86 -4.17 -6.58
C MET A 145 -5.21 -5.52 -5.96
N ILE A 146 -5.66 -5.52 -4.71
CA ILE A 146 -6.04 -6.73 -3.97
C ILE A 146 -7.49 -6.56 -3.54
N VAL A 147 -8.36 -7.45 -4.01
CA VAL A 147 -9.76 -7.52 -3.59
C VAL A 147 -9.86 -8.50 -2.43
N LEU A 148 -10.44 -8.05 -1.31
CA LEU A 148 -10.64 -8.83 -0.11
C LEU A 148 -12.13 -9.19 0.05
N PRO A 149 -12.46 -10.40 0.50
CA PRO A 149 -13.85 -10.87 0.59
C PRO A 149 -14.63 -10.25 1.75
N VAL A 150 -13.97 -9.47 2.61
CA VAL A 150 -14.55 -8.84 3.81
C VAL A 150 -14.58 -7.32 3.68
N ALA A 151 -15.52 -6.68 4.39
CA ALA A 151 -15.58 -5.22 4.50
C ALA A 151 -14.36 -4.68 5.27
N LEU A 152 -13.70 -3.66 4.71
CA LEU A 152 -12.46 -3.11 5.28
C LEU A 152 -12.70 -2.10 6.42
N GLU A 153 -13.95 -1.73 6.70
CA GLU A 153 -14.26 -0.69 7.70
C GLU A 153 -13.73 -1.04 9.10
N GLY A 154 -13.76 -2.32 9.48
CA GLY A 154 -13.36 -2.82 10.80
C GLY A 154 -11.86 -3.05 11.00
N ILE A 155 -11.03 -2.80 10.00
CA ILE A 155 -9.57 -2.94 10.12
C ILE A 155 -9.03 -1.88 11.08
N PRO A 156 -8.18 -2.25 12.06
CA PRO A 156 -7.63 -1.28 13.02
C PRO A 156 -6.79 -0.22 12.32
N THR A 157 -6.80 1.00 12.86
CA THR A 157 -6.05 2.15 12.33
C THR A 157 -5.20 2.85 13.38
N GLN A 158 -5.12 2.30 14.59
CA GLN A 158 -4.39 2.89 15.71
C GLN A 158 -2.89 2.61 15.60
N ASP A 159 -2.51 1.49 14.98
CA ASP A 159 -1.14 1.02 14.84
C ASP A 159 -0.89 0.53 13.40
N PRO A 160 0.10 1.12 12.68
CA PRO A 160 0.45 0.68 11.33
C PRO A 160 0.79 -0.80 11.22
N GLN A 161 1.45 -1.38 12.22
CA GLN A 161 1.85 -2.79 12.17
C GLN A 161 0.62 -3.72 12.29
N ALA A 162 -0.31 -3.40 13.19
CA ALA A 162 -1.59 -4.11 13.30
C ALA A 162 -2.42 -3.98 12.01
N THR A 163 -2.47 -2.80 11.39
CA THR A 163 -3.16 -2.60 10.10
C THR A 163 -2.54 -3.45 8.99
N ALA A 164 -1.21 -3.41 8.85
CA ALA A 164 -0.50 -4.20 7.85
C ALA A 164 -0.75 -5.70 8.04
N SER A 165 -0.60 -6.17 9.29
CA SER A 165 -0.80 -7.58 9.62
C SER A 165 -2.23 -8.05 9.30
N ALA A 166 -3.24 -7.24 9.61
CA ALA A 166 -4.63 -7.55 9.32
C ALA A 166 -4.92 -7.63 7.81
N LEU A 167 -4.45 -6.63 7.04
CA LEU A 167 -4.67 -6.60 5.58
C LEU A 167 -3.94 -7.73 4.86
N LEU A 168 -2.69 -8.02 5.25
CA LEU A 168 -1.93 -9.11 4.67
C LEU A 168 -2.53 -10.48 5.03
N SER A 169 -2.94 -10.69 6.28
CA SER A 169 -3.61 -11.94 6.70
C SER A 169 -4.89 -12.18 5.91
N LEU A 170 -5.69 -11.14 5.67
CA LEU A 170 -6.91 -11.25 4.85
C LEU A 170 -6.59 -11.55 3.38
N ALA A 171 -5.55 -10.94 2.83
CA ALA A 171 -5.11 -11.24 1.46
C ALA A 171 -4.62 -12.68 1.33
N GLU A 172 -3.88 -13.19 2.33
CA GLU A 172 -3.44 -14.58 2.39
C GLU A 172 -4.61 -15.55 2.51
N GLN A 173 -5.59 -15.26 3.38
CA GLN A 173 -6.80 -16.07 3.53
C GLN A 173 -7.58 -16.14 2.22
N GLY A 174 -7.82 -15.00 1.56
CA GLY A 174 -8.45 -14.97 0.24
C GLY A 174 -7.66 -15.81 -0.78
N GLY A 175 -6.32 -15.78 -0.72
CA GLY A 175 -5.46 -16.63 -1.55
C GLY A 175 -5.58 -18.13 -1.27
N GLN A 176 -5.84 -18.54 -0.02
CA GLN A 176 -6.05 -19.94 0.35
C GLN A 176 -7.42 -20.48 -0.11
N GLU A 177 -8.41 -19.60 -0.23
CA GLU A 177 -9.75 -19.95 -0.73
C GLU A 177 -9.79 -20.12 -2.25
N ILE A 178 -8.79 -19.61 -2.98
CA ILE A 178 -8.64 -19.84 -4.42
C ILE A 178 -8.25 -21.32 -4.64
N PRO A 179 -9.03 -22.09 -5.43
CA PRO A 179 -8.68 -23.45 -5.77
C PRO A 179 -7.27 -23.54 -6.32
N THR A 180 -6.47 -24.52 -5.87
CA THR A 180 -5.06 -24.69 -6.29
C THR A 180 -4.89 -24.74 -7.81
N GLY A 181 -5.91 -25.21 -8.54
CA GLY A 181 -5.94 -25.20 -10.01
C GLY A 181 -5.98 -23.80 -10.63
N GLU A 182 -6.67 -22.84 -10.01
CA GLU A 182 -6.74 -21.45 -10.46
C GLU A 182 -5.44 -20.69 -10.14
N LEU A 183 -4.84 -20.94 -8.97
CA LEU A 183 -3.51 -20.43 -8.63
C LEU A 183 -2.45 -20.95 -9.61
N ALA A 184 -2.47 -22.26 -9.90
CA ALA A 184 -1.58 -22.87 -10.88
C ALA A 184 -1.81 -22.27 -12.28
N HIS A 185 -3.07 -22.06 -12.68
CA HIS A 185 -3.39 -21.43 -13.96
C HIS A 185 -2.86 -19.99 -14.05
N GLY A 186 -3.08 -19.16 -13.03
CA GLY A 186 -2.58 -17.78 -12.97
C GLY A 186 -1.04 -17.71 -12.96
N PHE A 187 -0.39 -18.61 -12.22
CA PHE A 187 1.07 -18.72 -12.24
C PHE A 187 1.60 -19.12 -13.62
N MET A 188 0.93 -20.07 -14.28
CA MET A 188 1.27 -20.52 -15.63
C MET A 188 1.08 -19.43 -16.68
N GLN A 189 0.01 -18.63 -16.57
CA GLN A 189 -0.18 -17.44 -17.41
C GLN A 189 0.96 -16.43 -17.19
N ARG A 190 1.34 -16.15 -15.93
CA ARG A 190 2.46 -15.26 -15.60
C ARG A 190 3.77 -15.75 -16.20
N LEU A 191 4.09 -17.05 -16.10
CA LEU A 191 5.31 -17.60 -16.69
C LEU A 191 5.31 -17.55 -18.23
N GLY A 192 4.13 -17.63 -18.85
CA GLY A 192 3.94 -17.50 -20.31
C GLY A 192 3.95 -16.05 -20.82
N ALA A 193 3.78 -15.06 -19.94
CA ALA A 193 3.77 -13.65 -20.31
C ALA A 193 5.11 -13.18 -20.92
N PRO A 194 5.11 -12.23 -21.88
CA PRO A 194 6.32 -11.65 -22.46
C PRO A 194 7.24 -11.03 -21.40
N PRO A 195 8.58 -11.09 -21.58
CA PRO A 195 9.52 -10.41 -20.70
C PRO A 195 9.27 -8.89 -20.73
N GLY A 196 9.07 -8.29 -19.56
CA GLY A 196 8.76 -6.86 -19.40
C GLY A 196 7.37 -6.57 -18.80
N GLN A 197 6.54 -7.61 -18.61
CA GLN A 197 5.36 -7.50 -17.76
C GLN A 197 5.80 -7.70 -16.31
N ASP A 198 5.93 -6.60 -15.56
CA ASP A 198 6.42 -6.63 -14.19
C ASP A 198 5.33 -7.15 -13.25
N PHE A 199 5.63 -8.26 -12.57
CA PHE A 199 4.80 -8.80 -11.51
C PHE A 199 5.61 -8.75 -10.23
N VAL A 200 5.27 -7.83 -9.33
CA VAL A 200 6.00 -7.66 -8.07
C VAL A 200 5.83 -8.93 -7.21
N LEU A 201 6.85 -9.28 -6.42
CA LEU A 201 6.89 -10.45 -5.53
C LEU A 201 6.48 -10.02 -4.10
N THR A 202 5.66 -10.80 -3.41
CA THR A 202 5.03 -10.40 -2.13
C THR A 202 5.90 -10.59 -0.88
N ASN A 203 7.17 -11.00 -0.97
CA ASN A 203 7.92 -11.43 0.22
C ASN A 203 9.24 -10.68 0.42
N ASP A 204 9.72 -10.73 1.68
CA ASP A 204 11.03 -10.28 2.16
C ASP A 204 12.22 -10.89 1.38
N ASP A 205 12.02 -12.01 0.66
CA ASP A 205 13.02 -12.61 -0.23
C ASP A 205 12.68 -12.40 -1.72
N SER A 206 12.60 -11.13 -2.11
CA SER A 206 12.41 -10.70 -3.50
C SER A 206 13.46 -11.28 -4.46
N LEU A 207 14.66 -11.60 -3.95
CA LEU A 207 15.76 -12.17 -4.72
C LEU A 207 15.54 -13.65 -4.99
N GLY A 208 15.21 -14.45 -3.98
CA GLY A 208 14.92 -15.88 -4.12
C GLY A 208 13.76 -16.14 -5.06
N TRP A 209 12.69 -15.35 -4.95
CA TRP A 209 11.56 -15.42 -5.86
C TRP A 209 11.92 -15.04 -7.31
N ARG A 210 12.77 -14.03 -7.52
CA ARG A 210 13.23 -13.64 -8.86
C ARG A 210 14.11 -14.71 -9.48
N ILE A 211 14.97 -15.36 -8.69
CA ILE A 211 15.77 -16.52 -9.12
C ILE A 211 14.85 -17.67 -9.52
N LEU A 212 13.82 -17.97 -8.73
CA LEU A 212 12.86 -19.04 -9.02
C LEU A 212 12.11 -18.76 -10.32
N GLU A 213 11.58 -17.55 -10.50
CA GLU A 213 10.85 -17.17 -11.71
C GLU A 213 11.74 -17.26 -12.97
N VAL A 214 12.96 -16.72 -12.91
CA VAL A 214 13.92 -16.79 -14.03
C VAL A 214 14.27 -18.24 -14.36
N SER A 215 14.49 -19.06 -13.33
CA SER A 215 14.79 -20.49 -13.46
C SER A 215 13.66 -21.25 -14.14
N LEU A 216 12.42 -21.01 -13.72
CA LEU A 216 11.23 -21.66 -14.29
C LEU A 216 10.97 -21.21 -15.72
N ARG A 217 11.07 -19.92 -16.03
CA ARG A 217 10.96 -19.40 -17.41
C ARG A 217 12.03 -20.02 -18.32
N SER A 218 13.28 -20.11 -17.83
CA SER A 218 14.38 -20.75 -18.56
C SER A 218 14.11 -22.24 -18.81
N ALA A 219 13.55 -22.96 -17.85
CA ALA A 219 13.16 -24.35 -18.01
C ALA A 219 12.04 -24.54 -19.04
N MET A 220 11.01 -23.69 -19.00
CA MET A 220 9.91 -23.72 -19.97
C MET A 220 10.38 -23.40 -21.40
N ARG A 221 11.28 -22.42 -21.57
CA ARG A 221 11.91 -22.13 -22.88
C ARG A 221 12.71 -23.31 -23.44
N ARG A 222 13.20 -24.20 -22.58
CA ARG A 222 13.89 -25.45 -22.95
C ARG A 222 12.91 -26.61 -23.21
N GLY A 223 11.60 -26.35 -23.24
CA GLY A 223 10.57 -27.33 -23.57
C GLY A 223 10.10 -28.17 -22.38
N LEU A 224 10.51 -27.85 -21.15
CA LEU A 224 10.01 -28.54 -19.95
C LEU A 224 8.58 -28.10 -19.67
N SER A 225 7.66 -29.06 -19.66
CA SER A 225 6.28 -28.82 -19.28
C SER A 225 6.16 -28.59 -17.76
N PRO A 226 5.13 -27.87 -17.32
CA PRO A 226 4.86 -27.64 -15.90
C PRO A 226 4.75 -28.93 -15.09
N THR A 227 4.12 -29.96 -15.67
CA THR A 227 3.98 -31.28 -15.06
C THR A 227 5.34 -31.95 -14.84
N GLN A 228 6.27 -31.82 -15.79
CA GLN A 228 7.63 -32.34 -15.65
C GLN A 228 8.43 -31.57 -14.60
N LEU A 229 8.18 -30.27 -14.43
CA LEU A 229 8.81 -29.47 -13.38
C LEU A 229 8.28 -29.82 -11.99
N ALA A 230 6.97 -29.93 -11.84
CA ALA A 230 6.33 -30.34 -10.59
C ALA A 230 6.83 -31.72 -10.14
N LEU A 231 6.83 -32.70 -11.04
CA LEU A 231 7.31 -34.05 -10.76
C LEU A 231 8.79 -34.05 -10.32
N LYS A 232 9.62 -33.20 -10.92
CA LYS A 232 11.04 -33.09 -10.58
C LYS A 232 11.27 -32.48 -9.19
N ILE A 233 10.43 -31.51 -8.80
CA ILE A 233 10.45 -30.91 -7.46
C ILE A 233 9.98 -31.92 -6.41
N GLU A 234 8.94 -32.69 -6.71
CA GLU A 234 8.45 -33.75 -5.81
C GLU A 234 9.50 -34.85 -5.62
N THR A 235 10.19 -35.27 -6.68
CA THR A 235 11.29 -36.25 -6.56
C THR A 235 12.47 -35.73 -5.75
N MET A 236 12.82 -34.43 -5.87
CA MET A 236 13.90 -33.83 -5.08
C MET A 236 13.55 -33.72 -3.58
N ARG A 237 12.27 -33.53 -3.23
CA ARG A 237 11.82 -33.55 -1.83
C ARG A 237 11.94 -34.93 -1.19
N LEU A 238 11.67 -35.98 -1.95
CA LEU A 238 11.80 -37.37 -1.47
C LEU A 238 13.26 -37.74 -1.20
N ASP A 239 14.20 -37.24 -2.00
CA ASP A 239 15.65 -37.49 -1.81
C ASP A 239 16.24 -36.76 -0.57
N GLU A 240 15.63 -35.66 -0.10
CA GLU A 240 16.08 -34.96 1.13
C GLU A 240 15.59 -35.63 2.43
N ASP A 241 14.40 -36.25 2.42
CA ASP A 241 13.83 -36.95 3.58
C ASP A 241 14.50 -38.33 3.85
N ASP A 242 15.28 -38.86 2.90
CA ASP A 242 15.97 -40.15 2.99
C ASP A 242 17.40 -40.07 3.58
N PHE A 243 17.86 -38.89 4.04
CA PHE A 243 19.12 -38.78 4.78
C PHE A 243 18.97 -39.23 6.24
N PRO A 244 19.67 -40.29 6.71
CA PRO A 244 19.61 -40.69 8.10
C PRO A 244 20.25 -39.62 8.99
N ARG A 245 19.48 -39.10 9.96
CA ARG A 245 20.00 -38.20 11.01
C ARG A 245 21.16 -38.89 11.75
N PRO A 246 22.31 -38.22 11.96
CA PRO A 246 23.45 -38.85 12.61
C PRO A 246 23.09 -39.18 14.08
N GLY A 247 23.26 -40.44 14.42
CA GLY A 247 22.87 -41.02 15.71
C GLY A 247 23.57 -40.34 16.89
N LYS A 248 22.79 -40.15 17.96
CA LYS A 248 23.30 -39.78 19.29
C LYS A 248 24.36 -40.80 19.72
N ALA A 249 25.59 -40.33 19.96
CA ALA A 249 26.61 -41.09 20.66
C ALA A 249 26.09 -41.48 22.05
N LYS A 250 26.02 -42.79 22.33
CA LYS A 250 25.90 -43.31 23.69
C LYS A 250 27.25 -43.13 24.38
N LEU A 251 27.28 -42.35 25.46
CA LEU A 251 28.32 -42.45 26.49
C LEU A 251 28.17 -43.82 27.17
N GLY A 252 29.26 -44.58 27.16
CA GLY A 252 29.53 -45.73 28.01
C GLY A 252 30.96 -45.61 28.51
#